data_AF-A0A0L6VUT9-F1
#
_entry.id   AF-A0A0L6VUT9-F1
#
_cell.length_a   1.000
_cell.length_b   1.000
_cell.length_c   1.000
_cell.angle_alpha   90.00
_cell.angle_beta   90.00
_cell.angle_gamma   90.00
#
_symmetry.space_group_name_H-M   'P 1'
#
loop_
_entity.id
_entity.type
_entity.pdbx_description
1 polymer ?
#
loop_
_entity_poly.entity_id
_entity_poly.type
_entity_poly.pdbx_seq_one_letter_code
_entity_poly.pdbx_strand_id
1 'polypeptide(L)'
;SPGSSFCAATTDRGSVSTDRPSQAPTSTTNLSSYALSLQPTLVPARGTFVDALISSNVVLYLSFQLLNNFILARPDQSLLFLPGSKHELFRMPQLSLLDKRLLMRFFQSILDSDQLVLREPVLSVSFLLLLHSYYILEIADELLSKYLCPLPYSITNPKLVSVIGALALLAQEEPSALPVVRRLKTLLREIGRQPSTMVSALPAALLLG
;
A
#
# COMPACT_ATOMS: atom_id res chain seq x y z
N SER A 1 -54.59 -14.07 15.07
CA SER A 1 -55.63 -13.60 14.12
C SER A 1 -56.94 -13.43 14.86
N PRO A 2 -57.87 -12.56 14.42
CA PRO A 2 -57.80 -11.45 13.46
C PRO A 2 -58.16 -10.12 14.18
N GLY A 3 -58.18 -8.90 13.64
CA GLY A 3 -58.14 -8.37 12.28
C GLY A 3 -59.00 -7.11 12.28
N SER A 4 -58.44 -5.95 11.89
CA SER A 4 -59.23 -4.75 11.60
C SER A 4 -59.03 -4.38 10.13
N SER A 5 -60.08 -4.66 9.36
CA SER A 5 -60.31 -4.16 8.01
C SER A 5 -60.71 -2.69 8.05
N PHE A 6 -60.34 -1.91 7.03
CA PHE A 6 -61.11 -0.82 6.37
C PHE A 6 -60.12 -0.21 5.35
N CYS A 7 -60.43 0.08 4.08
CA CYS A 7 -61.60 -0.12 3.24
C CYS A 7 -61.11 -0.13 1.77
N ALA A 8 -61.77 -0.92 0.93
CA ALA A 8 -61.52 -1.01 -0.51
C ALA A 8 -62.04 0.24 -1.26
N ALA A 9 -61.33 0.63 -2.32
CA ALA A 9 -61.89 1.40 -3.42
C ALA A 9 -61.59 0.62 -4.70
N THR A 10 -62.59 -0.13 -5.17
CA THR A 10 -62.64 -0.71 -6.51
C THR A 10 -63.04 0.38 -7.49
N THR A 11 -62.27 0.55 -8.55
CA THR A 11 -62.78 1.11 -9.79
C THR A 11 -62.18 0.31 -10.93
N ASP A 12 -62.97 -0.67 -11.35
CA ASP A 12 -62.82 -1.44 -12.57
C ASP A 12 -63.16 -0.54 -13.76
N ARG A 13 -62.29 -0.51 -14.77
CA ARG A 13 -62.61 -0.39 -16.21
C ARG A 13 -61.36 -0.16 -17.04
N GLY A 14 -61.06 -1.11 -17.92
CA GLY A 14 -60.25 -0.85 -19.12
C GLY A 14 -59.24 -1.93 -19.46
N SER A 15 -59.71 -3.04 -20.02
CA SER A 15 -58.89 -3.98 -20.76
C SER A 15 -58.29 -3.28 -22.00
N VAL A 16 -56.98 -3.02 -21.98
CA VAL A 16 -56.19 -2.78 -23.18
C VAL A 16 -55.01 -3.74 -23.16
N SER A 17 -54.88 -4.43 -24.28
CA SER A 17 -53.97 -5.50 -24.64
C SER A 17 -52.54 -5.31 -24.11
N THR A 18 -52.09 -6.35 -23.43
CA THR A 18 -50.72 -6.64 -23.00
C THR A 18 -49.80 -6.81 -24.22
N ASP A 19 -49.20 -5.71 -24.69
CA ASP A 19 -47.90 -5.80 -25.34
C ASP A 19 -46.84 -5.83 -24.24
N ARG A 20 -46.25 -7.02 -24.06
CA ARG A 20 -45.17 -7.32 -23.12
C ARG A 20 -43.95 -6.48 -23.48
N PRO A 21 -43.55 -5.45 -22.71
CA PRO A 21 -42.20 -4.94 -22.86
C PRO A 21 -41.25 -6.05 -22.42
N SER A 22 -40.37 -6.40 -23.35
CA SER A 22 -39.13 -7.15 -23.14
C SER A 22 -38.70 -7.15 -21.68
N GLN A 23 -38.70 -8.33 -21.04
CA GLN A 23 -38.08 -8.53 -19.74
C GLN A 23 -36.58 -8.20 -19.89
N ALA A 24 -36.22 -6.96 -19.56
CA ALA A 24 -34.89 -6.71 -19.04
C ALA A 24 -34.71 -7.61 -17.81
N PRO A 25 -33.55 -8.26 -17.62
CA PRO A 25 -33.31 -9.02 -16.41
C PRO A 25 -33.38 -8.04 -15.24
N THR A 26 -34.52 -8.01 -14.55
CA THR A 26 -34.68 -7.33 -13.27
C THR A 26 -33.97 -8.17 -12.21
N SER A 27 -32.66 -8.34 -12.35
CA SER A 27 -31.81 -8.62 -11.22
C SER A 27 -31.85 -7.36 -10.38
N THR A 28 -32.78 -7.30 -9.43
CA THR A 28 -32.75 -6.33 -8.34
C THR A 28 -31.52 -6.65 -7.50
N THR A 29 -30.35 -6.26 -8.01
CA THR A 29 -29.10 -6.22 -7.28
C THR A 29 -29.36 -5.39 -6.04
N ASN A 30 -29.07 -5.93 -4.87
CA ASN A 30 -29.23 -5.22 -3.60
C ASN A 30 -28.22 -4.06 -3.58
N LEU A 31 -28.63 -2.86 -4.02
CA LEU A 31 -27.74 -1.69 -4.04
C LEU A 31 -27.18 -1.35 -2.65
N SER A 32 -27.84 -1.75 -1.57
CA SER A 32 -27.39 -1.54 -0.20
C SER A 32 -26.19 -2.39 0.23
N SER A 33 -25.75 -3.38 -0.58
CA SER A 33 -24.58 -4.21 -0.25
C SER A 33 -23.26 -3.61 -0.72
N TYR A 34 -23.29 -2.46 -1.40
CA TYR A 34 -22.09 -1.84 -1.95
C TYR A 34 -21.84 -0.49 -1.29
N ALA A 35 -20.64 -0.34 -0.73
CA ALA A 35 -20.09 0.95 -0.35
C ALA A 35 -19.07 1.35 -1.42
N LEU A 36 -19.36 2.41 -2.17
CA LEU A 36 -18.45 2.92 -3.20
C LEU A 36 -17.76 4.18 -2.67
N SER A 37 -16.46 4.06 -2.41
CA SER A 37 -15.63 5.18 -2.03
C SER A 37 -15.16 5.95 -3.27
N LEU A 38 -15.35 7.27 -3.28
CA LEU A 38 -14.85 8.12 -4.36
C LEU A 38 -13.32 8.26 -4.32
N GLN A 39 -12.73 8.07 -3.15
CA GLN A 39 -11.29 8.19 -2.94
C GLN A 39 -10.82 7.09 -1.96
N PRO A 40 -10.70 5.84 -2.43
CA PRO A 40 -10.15 4.77 -1.61
C PRO A 40 -8.71 5.13 -1.22
N THR A 41 -8.44 5.19 0.08
CA THR A 41 -7.15 5.65 0.61
C THR A 41 -6.61 4.64 1.60
N LEU A 42 -5.34 4.26 1.41
CA LEU A 42 -4.62 3.34 2.28
C LEU A 42 -4.11 4.08 3.53
N VAL A 43 -4.52 3.60 4.70
CA VAL A 43 -4.08 4.16 6.00
C VAL A 43 -2.97 3.28 6.60
N PRO A 44 -1.77 3.83 6.90
CA PRO A 44 -0.69 3.07 7.51
C PRO A 44 -1.05 2.61 8.92
N ALA A 45 -0.48 1.47 9.35
CA ALA A 45 -0.82 0.88 10.64
C ALA A 45 -0.53 1.83 11.81
N ARG A 46 0.61 2.52 11.85
CA ARG A 46 0.99 3.58 12.78
C ARG A 46 1.08 4.91 12.03
N GLY A 47 1.00 5.97 12.80
CA GLY A 47 1.12 7.33 12.32
C GLY A 47 0.11 8.24 13.00
N THR A 48 0.33 9.54 12.82
CA THR A 48 -0.47 10.60 13.45
C THR A 48 -1.97 10.45 13.21
N PHE A 49 -2.38 9.93 12.04
CA PHE A 49 -3.78 9.69 11.73
C PHE A 49 -4.42 8.65 12.64
N VAL A 50 -3.80 7.47 12.77
CA VAL A 50 -4.32 6.39 13.64
C VAL A 50 -4.24 6.82 15.10
N ASP A 51 -3.16 7.51 15.50
CA ASP A 51 -3.00 8.01 16.86
C ASP A 51 -4.06 9.07 17.21
N ALA A 52 -4.45 9.92 16.25
CA ALA A 52 -5.55 10.88 16.41
C ALA A 52 -6.92 10.19 16.52
N LEU A 53 -7.17 9.13 15.75
CA LEU A 53 -8.40 8.34 15.86
C LEU A 53 -8.53 7.63 17.22
N ILE A 54 -7.41 7.14 17.76
CA ILE A 54 -7.35 6.52 19.08
C ILE A 54 -7.57 7.56 20.17
N SER A 55 -6.85 8.69 20.14
CA SER A 55 -6.95 9.73 21.16
C SER A 55 -8.32 10.42 21.20
N SER A 56 -9.00 10.50 20.05
CA SER A 56 -10.38 11.01 19.95
C SER A 56 -11.45 9.96 20.25
N ASN A 57 -11.08 8.70 20.52
CA ASN A 57 -11.98 7.57 20.75
C ASN A 57 -12.97 7.27 19.59
N VAL A 58 -12.70 7.81 18.38
CA VAL A 58 -13.49 7.56 17.17
C VAL A 58 -13.28 6.15 16.64
N VAL A 59 -12.15 5.52 16.97
CA VAL A 59 -11.80 4.16 16.55
C VAL A 59 -12.85 3.10 16.92
N LEU A 60 -13.67 3.34 17.95
CA LEU A 60 -14.75 2.43 18.36
C LEU A 60 -15.88 2.30 17.32
N TYR A 61 -16.01 3.26 16.42
CA TYR A 61 -17.04 3.29 15.38
C TYR A 61 -16.52 2.83 14.00
N LEU A 62 -15.24 2.46 13.93
CA LEU A 62 -14.57 2.10 12.69
C LEU A 62 -14.12 0.64 12.76
N SER A 63 -14.19 -0.05 11.63
CA SER A 63 -13.56 -1.35 11.45
C SER A 63 -12.46 -1.22 10.40
N PHE A 64 -11.40 -1.99 10.60
CA PHE A 64 -10.19 -1.91 9.81
C PHE A 64 -9.80 -3.30 9.35
N GLN A 65 -9.57 -3.45 8.04
CA GLN A 65 -9.13 -4.70 7.42
C GLN A 65 -7.70 -4.58 6.92
N LEU A 66 -6.83 -5.52 7.29
CA LEU A 66 -5.45 -5.55 6.83
C LEU A 66 -5.35 -5.88 5.33
N LEU A 67 -4.29 -5.39 4.68
CA LEU A 67 -3.92 -5.87 3.35
C LEU A 67 -3.23 -7.22 3.44
N ASN A 68 -3.64 -8.12 2.56
CA ASN A 68 -3.09 -9.47 2.52
C ASN A 68 -2.00 -9.60 1.46
N ASN A 69 -2.20 -9.00 0.28
CA ASN A 69 -1.35 -9.23 -0.89
C ASN A 69 -0.92 -7.91 -1.54
N PHE A 70 0.35 -7.85 -1.93
CA PHE A 70 0.90 -6.76 -2.73
C PHE A 70 1.23 -7.30 -4.12
N ILE A 71 0.80 -6.61 -5.16
CA ILE A 71 0.96 -7.07 -6.54
C ILE A 71 1.51 -5.91 -7.37
N LEU A 72 2.60 -6.18 -8.09
CA LEU A 72 3.14 -5.29 -9.11
C LEU A 72 2.63 -5.73 -10.48
N ALA A 73 1.94 -4.83 -11.17
CA ALA A 73 1.61 -4.99 -12.57
C ALA A 73 2.82 -4.60 -13.43
N ARG A 74 3.26 -5.52 -14.29
CA ARG A 74 4.37 -5.29 -15.22
C ARG A 74 3.86 -4.81 -16.59
N PRO A 75 4.72 -4.15 -17.40
CA PRO A 75 4.37 -3.72 -18.75
C PRO A 75 3.92 -4.86 -19.68
N ASP A 76 4.38 -6.09 -19.41
CA ASP A 76 3.99 -7.32 -20.12
C ASP A 76 2.63 -7.89 -19.68
N GLN A 77 1.80 -7.08 -18.98
CA GLN A 77 0.50 -7.44 -18.41
C GLN A 77 0.55 -8.58 -17.37
N SER A 78 1.73 -8.99 -16.96
CA SER A 78 1.87 -10.02 -15.94
C SER A 78 1.88 -9.43 -14.53
N LEU A 79 1.32 -10.17 -13.60
CA LEU A 79 1.22 -9.79 -12.20
C LEU A 79 2.34 -10.47 -11.40
N LEU A 80 3.11 -9.66 -10.66
CA LEU A 80 4.16 -10.11 -9.77
C LEU A 80 3.69 -9.95 -8.32
N PHE A 81 3.53 -11.05 -7.61
CA PHE A 81 3.31 -11.00 -6.16
C PHE A 81 4.57 -10.47 -5.47
N LEU A 82 4.41 -9.38 -4.74
CA LEU A 82 5.47 -8.78 -3.94
C LEU A 82 5.44 -9.38 -2.53
N PRO A 83 6.60 -9.56 -1.89
CA PRO A 83 6.64 -10.17 -0.59
C PRO A 83 6.09 -9.20 0.46
N GLY A 84 5.04 -9.63 1.15
CA GLY A 84 4.51 -8.99 2.34
C GLY A 84 5.18 -9.46 3.61
N SER A 85 6.21 -10.31 3.58
CA SER A 85 6.98 -10.71 4.76
C SER A 85 8.37 -11.23 4.41
N LYS A 86 9.27 -11.28 5.40
CA LYS A 86 10.58 -11.94 5.24
C LYS A 86 10.42 -13.38 4.74
N HIS A 87 9.50 -14.14 5.34
CA HIS A 87 9.27 -15.53 4.99
C HIS A 87 8.77 -15.69 3.55
N GLU A 88 7.87 -14.81 3.10
CA GLU A 88 7.38 -14.79 1.73
C GLU A 88 8.47 -14.42 0.72
N LEU A 89 9.33 -13.44 1.04
CA LEU A 89 10.50 -13.08 0.24
C LEU A 89 11.39 -14.29 -0.03
N PHE A 90 11.63 -15.14 0.98
CA PHE A 90 12.45 -16.33 0.80
C PHE A 90 11.76 -17.42 -0.03
N ARG A 91 10.42 -17.46 -0.07
CA ARG A 91 9.63 -18.40 -0.87
C ARG A 91 9.47 -18.01 -2.34
N MET A 92 9.71 -16.74 -2.71
CA MET A 92 9.58 -16.29 -4.09
C MET A 92 10.58 -17.00 -5.03
N PRO A 93 10.12 -17.71 -6.08
CA PRO A 93 11.01 -18.39 -7.02
C PRO A 93 11.63 -17.43 -8.04
N GLN A 94 11.05 -16.24 -8.22
CA GLN A 94 11.47 -15.26 -9.23
C GLN A 94 12.73 -14.48 -8.84
N LEU A 95 13.15 -14.55 -7.57
CA LEU A 95 14.35 -13.87 -7.05
C LEU A 95 15.45 -14.88 -6.74
N SER A 96 16.66 -14.57 -7.17
CA SER A 96 17.83 -15.39 -6.83
C SER A 96 18.16 -15.30 -5.34
N LEU A 97 18.94 -16.26 -4.83
CA LEU A 97 19.37 -16.25 -3.44
C LEU A 97 20.26 -15.03 -3.11
N LEU A 98 21.05 -14.56 -4.09
CA LEU A 98 21.84 -13.34 -3.97
C LEU A 98 20.95 -12.11 -3.87
N ASP A 99 19.95 -11.98 -4.76
CA ASP A 99 18.99 -10.88 -4.76
C ASP A 99 18.27 -10.75 -3.41
N LYS A 100 17.82 -11.88 -2.86
CA LYS A 100 17.16 -11.94 -1.54
C LYS A 100 18.06 -11.44 -0.42
N ARG A 101 19.36 -11.78 -0.45
CA ARG A 101 20.34 -11.31 0.54
C ARG A 101 20.59 -9.81 0.41
N LEU A 102 20.74 -9.30 -0.81
CA LEU A 102 20.92 -7.86 -1.04
C LEU A 102 19.72 -7.06 -0.57
N LEU A 103 18.51 -7.54 -0.86
CA LEU A 103 17.27 -6.89 -0.43
C LEU A 103 17.15 -6.86 1.10
N MET A 104 17.48 -7.97 1.78
CA MET A 104 17.49 -8.00 3.25
C MET A 104 18.54 -7.07 3.86
N ARG A 105 19.73 -6.97 3.27
CA ARG A 105 20.76 -6.01 3.71
C ARG A 105 20.29 -4.58 3.52
N PHE A 106 19.63 -4.30 2.41
CA PHE A 106 19.04 -3.00 2.12
C PHE A 106 17.96 -2.63 3.14
N PHE A 107 17.00 -3.51 3.41
CA PHE A 107 15.96 -3.28 4.42
C PHE A 107 16.53 -3.06 5.82
N GLN A 108 17.51 -3.87 6.23
CA GLN A 108 18.18 -3.70 7.51
C GLN A 108 18.86 -2.33 7.59
N SER A 109 19.58 -1.95 6.54
CA SER A 109 20.23 -0.65 6.48
C SER A 109 19.23 0.50 6.59
N ILE A 110 18.06 0.41 5.94
CA ILE A 110 16.97 1.41 6.02
C ILE A 110 16.37 1.51 7.43
N LEU A 111 16.26 0.38 8.14
CA LEU A 111 15.73 0.36 9.51
C LEU A 111 16.71 0.95 10.50
N ASP A 112 18.01 0.64 10.34
CA ASP A 112 19.11 1.16 11.17
C ASP A 112 19.42 2.65 10.88
N SER A 113 18.75 3.23 9.88
CA SER A 113 18.96 4.58 9.34
C SER A 113 18.56 5.74 10.24
N ASP A 114 18.72 5.67 11.55
CA ASP A 114 18.92 6.91 12.30
C ASP A 114 20.35 7.46 12.04
N GLN A 115 21.18 6.70 11.30
CA GLN A 115 22.54 7.05 10.87
C GLN A 115 22.75 7.24 9.35
N LEU A 116 21.74 7.13 8.47
CA LEU A 116 21.95 7.29 6.99
C LEU A 116 22.24 8.74 6.53
N VAL A 117 22.39 9.65 7.49
CA VAL A 117 22.97 10.98 7.31
C VAL A 117 24.51 10.92 7.33
N LEU A 118 25.12 9.87 7.87
CA LEU A 118 26.58 9.79 8.02
C LEU A 118 27.22 8.85 6.99
N ARG A 119 27.17 9.27 5.73
CA ARG A 119 28.32 9.05 4.83
C ARG A 119 29.35 10.12 5.21
N GLU A 120 30.08 9.94 6.31
CA GLU A 120 31.19 10.84 6.65
C GLU A 120 32.42 10.45 5.80
N PRO A 121 32.90 11.29 4.88
CA PRO A 121 34.34 11.44 4.74
C PRO A 121 34.84 12.15 6.01
N VAL A 122 35.89 11.61 6.62
CA VAL A 122 36.57 12.17 7.79
C VAL A 122 37.10 13.57 7.46
N LEU A 123 36.29 14.61 7.63
CA LEU A 123 36.66 16.02 7.48
C LEU A 123 35.85 16.89 8.44
N SER A 124 36.46 17.99 8.86
CA SER A 124 36.03 18.90 9.94
C SER A 124 34.54 19.30 9.95
N VAL A 125 33.98 19.40 11.16
CA VAL A 125 32.56 19.64 11.52
C VAL A 125 31.94 20.86 10.80
N SER A 126 32.71 21.91 10.51
CA SER A 126 32.19 23.11 9.82
C SER A 126 32.01 22.91 8.31
N PHE A 127 32.82 22.06 7.68
CA PHE A 127 32.69 21.69 6.26
C PHE A 127 31.60 20.63 6.07
N LEU A 128 31.41 19.76 7.06
CA LEU A 128 30.32 18.78 7.07
C LEU A 128 28.94 19.42 7.08
N LEU A 129 28.67 20.49 7.84
CA LEU A 129 27.34 21.11 7.83
C LEU A 129 26.99 21.74 6.47
N LEU A 130 27.98 22.29 5.78
CA LEU A 130 27.81 22.94 4.48
C LEU A 130 27.71 21.90 3.35
N LEU A 131 28.50 20.82 3.42
CA LEU A 131 28.33 19.66 2.54
C LEU A 131 27.04 18.90 2.84
N HIS A 132 26.59 18.82 4.08
CA HIS A 132 25.37 18.07 4.42
C HIS A 132 24.12 18.79 3.89
N SER A 133 24.10 20.13 3.92
CA SER A 133 23.02 20.89 3.27
C SER A 133 23.09 20.82 1.74
N TYR A 134 24.30 20.82 1.15
CA TYR A 134 24.51 20.71 -0.30
C TYR A 134 24.25 19.28 -0.83
N TYR A 135 24.63 18.25 -0.08
CA TYR A 135 24.52 16.83 -0.45
C TYR A 135 23.11 16.27 -0.23
N ILE A 136 22.37 16.76 0.78
CA ILE A 136 20.91 16.49 0.89
C ILE A 136 20.16 17.07 -0.32
N LEU A 137 20.62 18.19 -0.87
CA LEU A 137 20.03 18.80 -2.06
C LEU A 137 20.39 17.99 -3.33
N GLU A 138 21.60 17.44 -3.42
CA GLU A 138 22.06 16.61 -4.55
C GLU A 138 21.41 15.20 -4.59
N ILE A 139 21.04 14.63 -3.44
CA ILE A 139 20.35 13.33 -3.36
C ILE A 139 18.85 13.43 -3.70
N ALA A 140 18.25 14.61 -3.56
CA ALA A 140 16.80 14.79 -3.74
C ALA A 140 16.31 14.33 -5.12
N ASP A 141 17.16 14.45 -6.16
CA ASP A 141 16.84 14.14 -7.55
C ASP A 141 17.60 12.91 -8.10
N GLU A 142 18.33 12.18 -7.25
CA GLU A 142 19.05 10.99 -7.71
C GLU A 142 18.10 9.80 -7.97
N LEU A 143 18.24 9.18 -9.14
CA LEU A 143 17.49 7.98 -9.51
C LEU A 143 17.76 6.83 -8.54
N LEU A 144 16.73 6.06 -8.21
CA LEU A 144 16.84 4.90 -7.31
C LEU A 144 17.92 3.91 -7.77
N SER A 145 18.01 3.64 -9.07
CA SER A 145 19.04 2.78 -9.67
C SER A 145 20.47 3.28 -9.37
N LYS A 146 20.70 4.60 -9.44
CA LYS A 146 22.01 5.21 -9.14
C LYS A 146 22.31 5.22 -7.65
N TYR A 147 21.31 5.37 -6.79
CA TYR A 147 21.45 5.28 -5.32
C TYR A 147 21.77 3.86 -4.84
N LEU A 148 21.26 2.83 -5.52
CA LEU A 148 21.44 1.43 -5.13
C LEU A 148 22.71 0.77 -5.69
N CYS A 149 23.32 1.37 -6.71
CA CYS A 149 24.52 0.85 -7.37
C CYS A 149 25.80 0.85 -6.50
N PRO A 150 26.07 1.86 -5.64
CA PRO A 150 27.24 1.87 -4.78
C PRO A 150 27.21 0.77 -3.71
N LEU A 151 28.39 0.41 -3.18
CA LEU A 151 28.48 -0.36 -1.94
C LEU A 151 27.79 0.44 -0.81
N PRO A 152 27.05 -0.22 0.10
CA PRO A 152 27.07 -1.65 0.41
C PRO A 152 26.02 -2.51 -0.32
N TYR A 153 25.15 -1.92 -1.13
CA TYR A 153 24.00 -2.62 -1.72
C TYR A 153 24.35 -3.27 -3.05
N SER A 154 25.10 -2.58 -3.92
CA SER A 154 25.54 -3.10 -5.23
C SER A 154 24.41 -3.73 -6.06
N ILE A 155 23.18 -3.21 -5.94
CA ILE A 155 22.01 -3.75 -6.62
C ILE A 155 22.01 -3.19 -8.04
N THR A 156 22.38 -4.02 -9.01
CA THR A 156 22.41 -3.66 -10.44
C THR A 156 21.25 -4.25 -11.22
N ASN A 157 20.48 -5.17 -10.62
CA ASN A 157 19.37 -5.84 -11.27
C ASN A 157 18.16 -4.91 -11.39
N PRO A 158 17.71 -4.52 -12.61
CA PRO A 158 16.59 -3.60 -12.79
C PRO A 158 15.27 -4.17 -12.23
N LYS A 159 15.12 -5.51 -12.19
CA LYS A 159 13.96 -6.16 -11.57
C LYS A 159 13.89 -5.89 -10.07
N LEU A 160 15.05 -5.84 -9.40
CA LEU A 160 15.11 -5.51 -7.97
C LEU A 160 14.80 -4.04 -7.70
N VAL A 161 15.30 -3.13 -8.55
CA VAL A 161 14.98 -1.70 -8.45
C VAL A 161 13.47 -1.49 -8.57
N SER A 162 12.84 -2.13 -9.56
CA SER A 162 11.38 -2.11 -9.73
C SER A 162 10.63 -2.69 -8.53
N VAL A 163 11.06 -3.84 -7.99
CA VAL A 163 10.48 -4.43 -6.77
C VAL A 163 10.60 -3.49 -5.58
N ILE A 164 11.74 -2.81 -5.40
CA ILE A 164 11.95 -1.85 -4.31
C ILE A 164 11.03 -0.62 -4.48
N GLY A 165 10.94 -0.07 -5.68
CA GLY A 165 10.02 1.04 -5.98
C GLY A 165 8.56 0.68 -5.72
N ALA A 166 8.17 -0.53 -6.11
CA ALA A 166 6.82 -1.05 -5.92
C ALA A 166 6.48 -1.35 -4.46
N LEU A 167 7.44 -1.89 -3.70
CA LEU A 167 7.30 -2.07 -2.26
C LEU A 167 7.15 -0.73 -1.53
N ALA A 168 7.71 0.35 -2.06
CA ALA A 168 7.49 1.71 -1.57
C ALA A 168 6.17 2.34 -2.04
N LEU A 169 5.35 1.60 -2.80
CA LEU A 169 4.08 2.04 -3.39
C LEU A 169 4.24 3.27 -4.30
N LEU A 170 5.32 3.32 -5.09
CA LEU A 170 5.49 4.28 -6.18
C LEU A 170 5.18 3.62 -7.51
N ALA A 171 4.33 4.25 -8.31
CA ALA A 171 3.89 3.76 -9.62
C ALA A 171 4.87 4.07 -10.76
N GLN A 172 5.95 4.80 -10.48
CA GLN A 172 6.91 5.25 -11.49
C GLN A 172 7.97 4.18 -11.76
N GLU A 173 8.34 3.98 -13.03
CA GLU A 173 9.34 2.96 -13.44
C GLU A 173 10.73 3.22 -12.83
N GLU A 174 11.12 4.49 -12.69
CA GLU A 174 12.35 4.90 -12.00
C GLU A 174 12.03 6.06 -11.04
N PRO A 175 11.70 5.76 -9.78
CA PRO A 175 11.44 6.79 -8.78
C PRO A 175 12.74 7.43 -8.26
N SER A 176 12.65 8.65 -7.72
CA SER A 176 13.76 9.23 -6.97
C SER A 176 14.02 8.43 -5.68
N ALA A 177 15.29 8.32 -5.30
CA ALA A 177 15.71 7.42 -4.23
C ALA A 177 15.14 7.83 -2.86
N LEU A 178 15.12 9.13 -2.57
CA LEU A 178 14.75 9.67 -1.27
C LEU A 178 13.29 9.37 -0.85
N PRO A 179 12.25 9.61 -1.67
CA PRO A 179 10.88 9.26 -1.30
C PRO A 179 10.68 7.76 -1.14
N VAL A 180 11.36 6.94 -1.95
CA VAL A 180 11.33 5.48 -1.83
C VAL A 180 11.88 5.05 -0.48
N VAL A 181 13.08 5.50 -0.12
CA VAL A 181 13.72 5.14 1.16
C VAL A 181 12.88 5.61 2.35
N ARG A 182 12.37 6.85 2.31
CA ARG A 182 11.51 7.39 3.38
C ARG A 182 10.23 6.58 3.55
N ARG A 183 9.51 6.32 2.45
CA ARG A 183 8.29 5.51 2.50
C ARG A 183 8.60 4.12 3.01
N LEU A 184 9.59 3.45 2.41
CA LEU A 184 9.97 2.11 2.81
C LEU A 184 10.40 2.04 4.28
N LYS A 185 11.11 3.04 4.82
CA LYS A 185 11.42 3.15 6.25
C LYS A 185 10.15 3.18 7.11
N THR A 186 9.18 4.01 6.73
CA THR A 186 7.87 4.04 7.39
C THR A 186 7.21 2.67 7.30
N LEU A 187 7.02 2.13 6.08
CA LEU A 187 6.34 0.86 5.86
C LEU A 187 6.99 -0.30 6.63
N LEU A 188 8.33 -0.38 6.67
CA LEU A 188 9.06 -1.42 7.41
C LEU A 188 8.88 -1.30 8.93
N ARG A 189 8.76 -0.07 9.48
CA ARG A 189 8.47 0.16 10.91
C ARG A 189 7.03 -0.23 11.30
N GLU A 190 6.14 -0.32 10.33
CA GLU A 190 4.74 -0.73 10.51
C GLU A 190 4.55 -2.23 10.61
N ILE A 191 5.51 -2.99 10.11
CA ILE A 191 5.47 -4.44 10.04
C ILE A 191 5.33 -5.05 11.44
N GLY A 192 4.32 -5.90 11.62
CA GLY A 192 4.16 -6.72 12.83
C GLY A 192 3.52 -6.03 14.04
N ARG A 193 3.02 -4.78 13.91
CA ARG A 193 2.27 -4.13 15.01
C ARG A 193 0.95 -4.84 15.33
N GLN A 194 0.20 -5.21 14.29
CA GLN A 194 -1.04 -5.96 14.44
C GLN A 194 -0.69 -7.43 14.19
N PRO A 195 -0.81 -8.32 15.18
CA PRO A 195 -0.58 -9.74 14.97
C PRO A 195 -1.68 -10.25 14.04
N SER A 196 -1.36 -10.34 12.76
CA SER A 196 -2.17 -11.11 11.83
C SER A 196 -2.12 -12.56 12.31
N THR A 197 -3.22 -13.09 12.81
CA THR A 197 -3.39 -14.54 13.03
C THR A 197 -3.19 -15.34 11.74
N MET A 198 -3.11 -14.67 10.58
CA MET A 198 -2.59 -15.20 9.33
C MET A 198 -1.53 -14.25 8.75
N VAL A 199 -0.25 -14.55 9.00
CA VAL A 199 0.97 -14.13 8.29
C VAL A 199 0.80 -13.04 7.20
N SER A 200 0.82 -11.75 7.58
CA SER A 200 1.07 -10.62 6.68
C SER A 200 1.82 -9.53 7.45
N ALA A 201 2.93 -9.06 6.88
CA ALA A 201 3.97 -8.29 7.56
C ALA A 201 4.50 -7.18 6.63
N LEU A 202 3.62 -6.33 6.09
CA LEU A 202 3.83 -5.04 5.43
C LEU A 202 2.49 -4.28 5.47
N PRO A 203 2.51 -2.93 5.45
CA PRO A 203 1.58 -2.11 6.21
C PRO A 203 0.13 -2.40 5.87
N ALA A 204 -0.65 -2.48 6.95
CA ALA A 204 -2.09 -2.39 6.91
C ALA A 204 -2.46 -1.28 5.94
N ALA A 205 -3.31 -1.61 4.97
CA ALA A 205 -4.04 -0.59 4.28
C ALA A 205 -5.52 -0.91 4.41
N LEU A 206 -6.23 0.12 4.79
CA LEU A 206 -7.61 0.09 5.18
C LEU A 206 -8.36 0.74 4.04
N LEU A 207 -9.23 -0.01 3.36
CA LEU A 207 -10.20 0.59 2.45
C LEU A 207 -11.32 1.16 3.34
N LEU A 208 -11.50 2.47 3.33
CA LEU A 208 -12.70 3.11 3.89
C LEU A 208 -13.83 2.94 2.87
N GLY A 209 -14.81 2.10 3.20
CA GLY A 209 -16.02 1.86 2.42
C GLY A 209 -16.24 0.38 2.18
#